data_AF-A0A0P6YAF8-F1
#
_entry.id   AF-A0A0P6YAF8-F1
#
_cell.length_a   1.000
_cell.length_b   1.000
_cell.length_c   1.000
_cell.angle_alpha   90.00
_cell.angle_beta   90.00
_cell.angle_gamma   90.00
#
_symmetry.space_group_name_H-M   'P 1'
#
loop_
_entity.id
_entity.type
_entity.pdbx_description
1 polymer ?
#
loop_
_entity_poly.entity_id
_entity_poly.type
_entity_poly.pdbx_seq_one_letter_code
_entity_poly.pdbx_strand_id
1 'polypeptide(L)'
;MPTLSDPTATLILQIAKIGKEHPSHPDLRFIDPFAGIVLADGNLDINHLDDLDGAITRRELLARFLLLSAVLDQGPDMVGLRQWVQRITNDLYRQQIDFLHNPIRFFEKLRVGIDKLLEQHECVKKLRAEDWARSNRTNPNRYNLFMDNARQALGYAVFRWGVPLALIHLLHQDRGDSTTPLLDHLETYPSTEKMTQKIKDDPRYGLGKAIGDKGAHLFGKWLVSSFSLIRRQEESWQGLSYEVPFDSNAGRVLWRTGYLLKWATEDDYTHHKTPVLQKGRGKGGKNYLRVTNIRGMSPSRRLNLPSEICEAYNEICITHLKTHTKAPQKIEIQRIQHAYLLLHNKENPASPLSAGDFDDGLIFIGTHYCFNHDKPQCPECPISNHCEGYQKRQDLITEYRT
;
A
#
# COMPACT_ATOMS: atom_id res chain seq x y z
N MET A 1 25.74 20.38 8.61
CA MET A 1 25.92 19.07 9.28
C MET A 1 25.33 19.04 10.70
N PRO A 2 24.01 19.16 10.81
CA PRO A 2 23.27 18.41 11.85
C PRO A 2 21.92 17.90 11.31
N THR A 3 21.86 16.69 10.74
CA THR A 3 20.62 16.12 10.15
C THR A 3 20.12 14.86 10.88
N LEU A 4 20.97 14.15 11.62
CA LEU A 4 20.63 12.91 12.33
C LEU A 4 20.29 13.09 13.82
N SER A 5 20.38 14.32 14.37
CA SER A 5 19.99 14.60 15.76
C SER A 5 18.52 14.98 15.93
N ASP A 6 17.76 15.17 14.84
CA ASP A 6 16.31 15.38 14.92
C ASP A 6 15.63 14.07 15.37
N PRO A 7 14.92 14.05 16.51
CA PRO A 7 14.17 12.87 16.97
C PRO A 7 13.19 12.34 15.92
N THR A 8 12.68 13.21 15.04
CA THR A 8 11.79 12.80 13.95
C THR A 8 12.51 12.10 12.82
N ALA A 9 13.72 12.55 12.46
CA ALA A 9 14.55 11.83 11.51
C ALA A 9 14.83 10.42 12.03
N THR A 10 15.23 10.31 13.30
CA THR A 10 15.52 9.02 13.94
C THR A 10 14.30 8.08 13.89
N LEU A 11 13.12 8.56 14.25
CA LEU A 11 11.88 7.78 14.19
C LEU A 11 11.56 7.32 12.76
N ILE A 12 11.63 8.22 11.77
CA ILE A 12 11.33 7.88 10.37
C ILE A 12 12.28 6.80 9.86
N LEU A 13 13.58 6.98 10.08
CA LEU A 13 14.59 6.06 9.58
C LEU A 13 14.52 4.70 10.29
N GLN A 14 14.19 4.67 11.58
CA GLN A 14 14.01 3.40 12.28
C GLN A 14 12.78 2.65 11.77
N ILE A 15 11.65 3.34 11.54
CA ILE A 15 10.47 2.73 10.93
C ILE A 15 10.81 2.17 9.55
N ALA A 16 11.49 2.94 8.70
CA ALA A 16 11.88 2.48 7.37
C ALA A 16 12.82 1.27 7.41
N LYS A 17 13.82 1.25 8.30
CA LYS A 17 14.70 0.07 8.47
C LYS A 17 13.92 -1.18 8.86
N ILE A 18 12.96 -1.06 9.78
CA ILE A 18 12.07 -2.17 10.15
C ILE A 18 11.28 -2.67 8.94
N GLY A 19 10.76 -1.78 8.09
CA GLY A 19 10.03 -2.21 6.90
C GLY A 19 10.90 -2.86 5.85
N LYS A 20 12.15 -2.39 5.68
CA LYS A 20 13.13 -3.03 4.79
C LYS A 20 13.43 -4.47 5.20
N GLU A 21 13.42 -4.77 6.50
CA GLU A 21 13.59 -6.12 7.06
C GLU A 21 12.30 -6.95 7.05
N HIS A 22 11.14 -6.29 6.93
CA HIS A 22 9.81 -6.91 6.98
C HIS A 22 8.90 -6.44 5.85
N PRO A 23 9.27 -6.70 4.57
CA PRO A 23 8.52 -6.20 3.43
C PRO A 23 7.12 -6.82 3.35
N SER A 24 6.13 -6.03 2.89
CA SER A 24 4.74 -6.46 2.79
C SER A 24 4.27 -6.57 1.34
N HIS A 25 4.44 -7.78 0.78
CA HIS A 25 3.97 -8.12 -0.55
C HIS A 25 3.41 -9.55 -0.62
N PRO A 26 2.72 -9.93 -1.71
CA PRO A 26 2.34 -11.32 -1.95
C PRO A 26 3.57 -12.24 -2.02
N ASP A 27 3.42 -13.47 -1.54
CA ASP A 27 4.45 -14.51 -1.68
C ASP A 27 4.25 -15.25 -3.00
N LEU A 28 5.10 -14.94 -3.97
CA LEU A 28 4.95 -15.44 -5.34
C LEU A 28 5.33 -16.92 -5.48
N ARG A 29 6.08 -17.49 -4.53
CA ARG A 29 6.56 -18.89 -4.57
C ARG A 29 5.42 -19.90 -4.64
N PHE A 30 4.26 -19.54 -4.11
CA PHE A 30 3.11 -20.44 -4.00
C PHE A 30 2.02 -20.14 -5.03
N ILE A 31 2.36 -19.40 -6.08
CA ILE A 31 1.44 -19.05 -7.16
C ILE A 31 1.92 -19.76 -8.43
N ASP A 32 1.12 -20.70 -8.92
CA ASP A 32 1.46 -21.63 -10.01
C ASP A 32 2.06 -20.92 -11.25
N PRO A 33 1.49 -19.81 -11.79
CA PRO A 33 2.08 -19.12 -12.94
C PRO A 33 3.45 -18.47 -12.69
N PHE A 34 3.92 -18.38 -11.44
CA PHE A 34 5.20 -17.75 -11.11
C PHE A 34 6.29 -18.73 -10.70
N ALA A 35 6.02 -20.04 -10.72
CA ALA A 35 7.00 -21.06 -10.33
C ALA A 35 8.33 -20.97 -11.12
N GLY A 36 8.30 -20.45 -12.36
CA GLY A 36 9.48 -20.29 -13.21
C GLY A 36 10.21 -18.94 -13.10
N ILE A 37 9.76 -18.02 -12.24
CA ILE A 37 10.34 -16.66 -12.12
C ILE A 37 10.76 -16.30 -10.70
N VAL A 38 10.55 -17.20 -9.75
CA VAL A 38 10.93 -17.03 -8.34
C VAL A 38 12.05 -18.00 -8.03
N LEU A 39 13.17 -17.47 -7.55
CA LEU A 39 14.34 -18.22 -7.14
C LEU A 39 14.07 -18.99 -5.85
N ALA A 40 14.94 -19.96 -5.53
CA ALA A 40 14.79 -20.82 -4.34
C ALA A 40 14.81 -20.04 -3.01
N ASP A 41 15.47 -18.88 -2.99
CA ASP A 41 15.51 -17.97 -1.83
C ASP A 41 14.25 -17.09 -1.71
N GLY A 42 13.34 -17.16 -2.68
CA GLY A 42 12.11 -16.37 -2.76
C GLY A 42 12.24 -15.04 -3.49
N ASN A 43 13.42 -14.70 -3.98
CA ASN A 43 13.64 -13.50 -4.78
C ASN A 43 13.18 -13.70 -6.22
N LEU A 44 12.85 -12.61 -6.91
CA LEU A 44 12.55 -12.67 -8.35
C LEU A 44 13.83 -12.94 -9.14
N ASP A 45 13.71 -13.78 -10.16
CA ASP A 45 14.75 -13.93 -11.17
C ASP A 45 14.68 -12.75 -12.16
N ILE A 46 15.37 -11.66 -11.82
CA ILE A 46 15.34 -10.40 -12.58
C ILE A 46 15.80 -10.58 -14.03
N ASN A 47 16.72 -11.51 -14.29
CA ASN A 47 17.28 -11.72 -15.62
C ASN A 47 16.28 -12.33 -16.60
N HIS A 48 15.25 -12.98 -16.08
CA HIS A 48 14.25 -13.72 -16.85
C HIS A 48 12.87 -13.05 -16.83
N LEU A 49 12.76 -11.82 -16.31
CA LEU A 49 11.49 -11.07 -16.30
C LEU A 49 11.02 -10.67 -17.70
N ASP A 50 11.94 -10.45 -18.63
CA ASP A 50 11.60 -10.02 -19.99
C ASP A 50 11.42 -11.20 -20.97
N ASP A 51 11.59 -12.44 -20.50
CA ASP A 51 11.25 -13.63 -21.28
C ASP A 51 9.74 -13.75 -21.48
N LEU A 52 9.36 -14.35 -22.61
CA LEU A 52 7.97 -14.62 -22.95
C LEU A 52 7.39 -15.76 -22.11
N ASP A 53 6.17 -15.54 -21.63
CA ASP A 53 5.26 -16.54 -21.09
C ASP A 53 3.93 -16.44 -21.85
N GLY A 54 3.75 -17.36 -22.81
CA GLY A 54 2.70 -17.24 -23.82
C GLY A 54 2.94 -16.04 -24.74
N ALA A 55 1.98 -15.11 -24.78
CA ALA A 55 2.01 -13.93 -25.66
C ALA A 55 2.52 -12.64 -24.97
N ILE A 56 2.87 -12.71 -23.68
CA ILE A 56 3.32 -11.57 -22.88
C ILE A 56 4.62 -11.88 -22.17
N THR A 57 5.31 -10.88 -21.63
CA THR A 57 6.49 -11.15 -20.79
C THR A 57 6.08 -11.55 -19.37
N ARG A 58 6.99 -12.21 -18.65
CA ARG A 58 6.82 -12.53 -17.22
C ARG A 58 6.67 -11.28 -16.36
N ARG A 59 7.35 -10.20 -16.71
CA ARG A 59 7.23 -8.87 -16.09
C ARG A 59 5.80 -8.33 -16.20
N GLU A 60 5.21 -8.42 -17.39
CA GLU A 60 3.82 -8.03 -17.64
C GLU A 60 2.85 -8.92 -16.88
N LEU A 61 3.04 -10.24 -16.92
CA LEU A 61 2.20 -11.21 -16.18
C LEU A 61 2.19 -10.89 -14.68
N LEU A 62 3.35 -10.61 -14.09
CA LEU A 62 3.46 -10.24 -12.69
C LEU A 62 2.80 -8.88 -12.40
N ALA A 63 3.01 -7.87 -13.26
CA ALA A 63 2.36 -6.57 -13.11
C ALA A 63 0.81 -6.70 -13.11
N ARG A 64 0.25 -7.55 -13.97
CA ARG A 64 -1.21 -7.84 -14.01
C ARG A 64 -1.70 -8.46 -12.71
N PHE A 65 -0.96 -9.44 -12.18
CA PHE A 65 -1.30 -10.07 -10.91
C PHE A 65 -1.22 -9.10 -9.73
N LEU A 66 -0.20 -8.26 -9.69
CA LEU A 66 -0.03 -7.26 -8.64
C LEU A 66 -1.13 -6.20 -8.70
N LEU A 67 -1.58 -5.80 -9.90
CA LEU A 67 -2.71 -4.89 -10.03
C LEU A 67 -4.00 -5.49 -9.46
N LEU A 68 -4.32 -6.73 -9.84
CA LEU A 68 -5.46 -7.46 -9.29
C LEU A 68 -5.33 -7.60 -7.76
N SER A 69 -4.15 -7.98 -7.28
CA SER A 69 -3.88 -8.12 -5.85
C SER A 69 -4.08 -6.80 -5.10
N ALA A 70 -3.68 -5.65 -5.67
CA ALA A 70 -3.83 -4.35 -5.04
C ALA A 70 -5.29 -3.86 -5.01
N VAL A 71 -6.10 -4.29 -5.98
CA VAL A 71 -7.55 -4.10 -5.98
C VAL A 71 -8.19 -4.87 -4.82
N LEU A 72 -7.71 -6.09 -4.54
CA LEU A 72 -8.28 -7.00 -3.55
C LEU A 72 -7.71 -6.79 -2.12
N ASP A 73 -6.46 -6.35 -1.98
CA ASP A 73 -5.74 -6.14 -0.71
C ASP A 73 -6.13 -4.82 -0.01
N GLN A 74 -7.44 -4.66 0.21
CA GLN A 74 -8.03 -3.48 0.86
C GLN A 74 -8.94 -3.87 2.04
N GLY A 75 -9.00 -5.14 2.41
CA GLY A 75 -9.75 -5.63 3.57
C GLY A 75 -8.93 -5.72 4.86
N PRO A 76 -9.57 -6.10 5.99
CA PRO A 76 -8.97 -6.04 7.33
C PRO A 76 -7.99 -7.17 7.65
N ASP A 77 -7.93 -8.24 6.84
CA ASP A 77 -7.00 -9.36 7.00
C ASP A 77 -6.21 -9.58 5.71
N MET A 78 -5.13 -8.82 5.54
CA MET A 78 -4.27 -8.87 4.33
C MET A 78 -3.70 -10.27 4.10
N VAL A 79 -3.32 -10.98 5.16
CA VAL A 79 -2.76 -12.35 5.04
C VAL A 79 -3.83 -13.31 4.51
N GLY A 80 -5.07 -13.22 5.02
CA GLY A 80 -6.18 -14.02 4.51
C GLY A 80 -6.53 -13.70 3.07
N LEU A 81 -6.54 -12.42 2.70
CA LEU A 81 -6.78 -11.99 1.32
C LEU A 81 -5.72 -12.53 0.37
N ARG A 82 -4.43 -12.43 0.73
CA ARG A 82 -3.33 -12.95 -0.10
C ARG A 82 -3.44 -14.47 -0.28
N GLN A 83 -3.73 -15.22 0.79
CA GLN A 83 -3.98 -16.66 0.69
C GLN A 83 -5.18 -16.99 -0.20
N TRP A 84 -6.25 -16.20 -0.13
CA TRP A 84 -7.44 -16.40 -0.93
C TRP A 84 -7.18 -16.17 -2.42
N VAL A 85 -6.54 -15.05 -2.77
CA VAL A 85 -6.16 -14.72 -4.16
C VAL A 85 -5.22 -15.78 -4.73
N GLN A 86 -4.20 -16.19 -3.97
CA GLN A 86 -3.28 -17.26 -4.36
C GLN A 86 -4.04 -18.56 -4.71
N ARG A 87 -4.93 -19.01 -3.81
CA ARG A 87 -5.69 -20.25 -4.01
C ARG A 87 -6.59 -20.18 -5.24
N ILE A 88 -7.30 -19.07 -5.43
CA ILE A 88 -8.16 -18.88 -6.60
C ILE A 88 -7.32 -18.87 -7.88
N THR A 89 -6.21 -18.13 -7.91
CA THR A 89 -5.33 -18.08 -9.08
C THR A 89 -4.87 -19.47 -9.47
N ASN A 90 -4.36 -20.25 -8.52
CA ASN A 90 -3.89 -21.61 -8.79
C ASN A 90 -5.02 -22.53 -9.27
N ASP A 91 -6.18 -22.49 -8.62
CA ASP A 91 -7.34 -23.31 -9.00
C ASP A 91 -7.85 -22.99 -10.41
N LEU A 92 -7.85 -21.71 -10.81
CA LEU A 92 -8.24 -21.30 -12.15
C LEU A 92 -7.20 -21.75 -13.19
N TYR A 93 -5.91 -21.58 -12.90
CA TYR A 93 -4.84 -22.03 -13.80
C TYR A 93 -4.83 -23.56 -13.99
N ARG A 94 -5.05 -24.34 -12.94
CA ARG A 94 -5.19 -25.81 -13.04
C ARG A 94 -6.39 -26.25 -13.87
N GLN A 95 -7.42 -25.40 -13.96
CA GLN A 95 -8.57 -25.58 -14.84
C GLN A 95 -8.38 -24.96 -16.24
N GLN A 96 -7.16 -24.57 -16.59
CA GLN A 96 -6.80 -23.94 -17.86
C GLN A 96 -7.52 -22.60 -18.10
N ILE A 97 -7.87 -21.90 -17.01
CA ILE A 97 -8.36 -20.52 -17.02
C ILE A 97 -7.19 -19.63 -16.63
N ASP A 98 -6.26 -19.43 -17.57
CA ASP A 98 -5.06 -18.58 -17.50
C ASP A 98 -5.41 -17.09 -17.64
N PHE A 99 -6.31 -16.61 -16.78
CA PHE A 99 -6.93 -15.28 -16.89
C PHE A 99 -5.96 -14.08 -16.83
N LEU A 100 -4.73 -14.23 -16.34
CA LEU A 100 -3.75 -13.15 -16.41
C LEU A 100 -3.06 -13.08 -17.78
N HIS A 101 -2.91 -14.21 -18.48
CA HIS A 101 -2.44 -14.26 -19.87
C HIS A 101 -3.53 -13.79 -20.82
N ASN A 102 -4.75 -14.35 -20.65
CA ASN A 102 -5.90 -14.04 -21.47
C ASN A 102 -7.13 -13.68 -20.62
N PRO A 103 -7.32 -12.37 -20.29
CA PRO A 103 -8.38 -11.92 -19.40
C PRO A 103 -9.81 -12.31 -19.82
N ILE A 104 -10.07 -12.49 -21.12
CA ILE A 104 -11.42 -12.83 -21.59
C ILE A 104 -11.89 -14.18 -21.05
N ARG A 105 -10.98 -15.11 -20.79
CA ARG A 105 -11.29 -16.46 -20.28
C ARG A 105 -11.96 -16.42 -18.91
N PHE A 106 -11.66 -15.41 -18.08
CA PHE A 106 -12.37 -15.24 -16.81
C PHE A 106 -13.85 -14.94 -17.04
N PHE A 107 -14.18 -14.10 -18.02
CA PHE A 107 -15.56 -13.73 -18.33
C PHE A 107 -16.31 -14.87 -19.01
N GLU A 108 -15.67 -15.57 -19.95
CA GLU A 108 -16.24 -16.76 -20.60
C GLU A 108 -16.54 -17.89 -19.60
N LYS A 109 -15.76 -17.96 -18.51
CA LYS A 109 -15.90 -18.94 -17.43
C LYS A 109 -16.33 -18.30 -16.11
N LEU A 110 -17.10 -17.21 -16.16
CA LEU A 110 -17.46 -16.42 -14.98
C LEU A 110 -18.09 -17.26 -13.87
N ARG A 111 -18.93 -18.23 -14.23
CA ARG A 111 -19.52 -19.18 -13.27
C ARG A 111 -18.43 -19.91 -12.46
N VAL A 112 -17.42 -20.46 -13.13
CA VAL A 112 -16.30 -21.16 -12.47
C VAL A 112 -15.53 -20.21 -11.57
N GLY A 113 -15.29 -18.97 -12.02
CA GLY A 113 -14.65 -17.93 -11.21
C GLY A 113 -15.42 -17.61 -9.92
N ILE A 114 -16.75 -17.45 -10.02
CA ILE A 114 -17.63 -17.20 -8.87
C ILE A 114 -17.63 -18.38 -7.89
N ASP A 115 -17.75 -19.60 -8.41
CA ASP A 115 -17.75 -20.81 -7.59
C ASP A 115 -16.42 -20.94 -6.82
N LYS A 116 -15.27 -20.64 -7.47
CA LYS A 116 -13.95 -20.65 -6.81
C LYS A 116 -13.76 -19.53 -5.80
N LEU A 117 -14.32 -18.34 -6.04
CA LEU A 117 -14.35 -17.27 -5.03
C LEU A 117 -15.04 -17.74 -3.75
N LEU A 118 -16.22 -18.35 -3.86
CA LEU A 118 -17.01 -18.84 -2.73
C LEU A 118 -16.33 -20.02 -2.02
N GLU A 119 -15.87 -21.01 -2.78
CA GLU A 119 -15.21 -22.20 -2.23
C GLU A 119 -13.96 -21.81 -1.43
N GLN A 120 -13.06 -21.02 -2.04
CA GLN A 120 -11.81 -20.65 -1.39
C GLN A 120 -12.02 -19.65 -0.25
N HIS A 121 -13.12 -18.87 -0.26
CA HIS A 121 -13.48 -18.01 0.85
C HIS A 121 -13.72 -18.84 2.13
N GLU A 122 -14.54 -19.89 2.02
CA GLU A 122 -14.83 -20.78 3.15
C GLU A 122 -13.59 -21.57 3.61
N CYS A 123 -12.72 -21.98 2.67
CA CYS A 123 -11.46 -22.62 3.01
C CYS A 123 -10.55 -21.72 3.86
N VAL A 124 -10.32 -20.46 3.45
CA VAL A 124 -9.47 -19.53 4.20
C VAL A 124 -10.12 -19.13 5.52
N LYS A 125 -11.45 -18.94 5.54
CA LYS A 125 -12.20 -18.64 6.77
C LYS A 125 -12.02 -19.72 7.83
N LYS A 126 -12.09 -21.00 7.48
CA LYS A 126 -11.84 -22.12 8.41
C LYS A 126 -10.44 -22.07 9.03
N LEU A 127 -9.44 -21.59 8.30
CA LEU A 127 -8.06 -21.52 8.77
C LEU A 127 -7.77 -20.29 9.63
N ARG A 128 -8.46 -19.17 9.38
CA ARG A 128 -8.02 -17.84 9.89
C ARG A 128 -8.99 -17.14 10.81
N ALA A 129 -10.27 -17.48 10.79
CA ALA A 129 -11.30 -16.70 11.47
C ALA A 129 -11.07 -16.62 12.99
N GLU A 130 -10.59 -17.69 13.61
CA GLU A 130 -10.32 -17.73 15.06
C GLU A 130 -9.13 -16.86 15.45
N ASP A 131 -8.00 -17.00 14.76
CA ASP A 131 -6.80 -16.21 15.04
C ASP A 131 -7.04 -14.73 14.80
N TRP A 132 -7.71 -14.39 13.68
CA TRP A 132 -8.12 -13.02 13.40
C TRP A 132 -9.02 -12.47 14.50
N ALA A 133 -9.99 -13.25 14.98
CA ALA A 133 -10.91 -12.83 16.02
C ALA A 133 -10.22 -12.63 17.38
N ARG A 134 -9.26 -13.50 17.73
CA ARG A 134 -8.47 -13.42 18.96
C ARG A 134 -7.65 -12.13 18.99
N SER A 135 -6.88 -11.86 17.92
CA SER A 135 -6.04 -10.65 17.82
C SER A 135 -6.86 -9.36 17.82
N ASN A 136 -8.07 -9.38 17.25
CA ASN A 136 -8.94 -8.20 17.17
C ASN A 136 -9.98 -8.09 18.31
N ARG A 137 -9.96 -9.01 19.29
CA ARG A 137 -10.95 -9.09 20.38
C ARG A 137 -12.40 -9.02 19.86
N THR A 138 -12.73 -9.87 18.89
CA THR A 138 -14.02 -9.91 18.21
C THR A 138 -14.51 -11.36 18.04
N ASN A 139 -15.60 -11.59 17.29
CA ASN A 139 -16.19 -12.90 17.03
C ASN A 139 -15.75 -13.43 15.64
N PRO A 140 -15.32 -14.72 15.52
CA PRO A 140 -14.96 -15.35 14.24
C PRO A 140 -16.02 -15.27 13.15
N ASN A 141 -17.31 -15.27 13.50
CA ASN A 141 -18.43 -15.19 12.55
C ASN A 141 -18.48 -13.87 11.78
N ARG A 142 -17.75 -12.84 12.24
CA ARG A 142 -17.61 -11.56 11.52
C ARG A 142 -16.50 -11.60 10.46
N TYR A 143 -15.73 -12.67 10.40
CA TYR A 143 -14.67 -12.82 9.41
C TYR A 143 -15.26 -12.91 8.01
N ASN A 144 -14.88 -11.95 7.17
CA ASN A 144 -15.27 -11.88 5.77
C ASN A 144 -14.10 -11.37 4.93
N LEU A 145 -13.82 -12.04 3.82
CA LEU A 145 -12.79 -11.64 2.84
C LEU A 145 -13.41 -10.81 1.70
N PHE A 146 -14.72 -10.90 1.51
CA PHE A 146 -15.41 -9.98 0.61
C PHE A 146 -15.38 -8.57 1.21
N MET A 147 -14.81 -7.64 0.45
CA MET A 147 -14.73 -6.23 0.83
C MET A 147 -16.10 -5.56 0.97
N ASP A 148 -16.15 -4.43 1.67
CA ASP A 148 -17.34 -3.60 1.87
C ASP A 148 -18.53 -4.36 2.50
N ASN A 149 -18.24 -5.44 3.23
CA ASN A 149 -19.23 -6.40 3.72
C ASN A 149 -20.14 -6.94 2.61
N ALA A 150 -19.64 -6.99 1.37
CA ALA A 150 -20.35 -7.62 0.26
C ALA A 150 -20.68 -9.07 0.66
N ARG A 151 -21.94 -9.45 0.42
CA ARG A 151 -22.43 -10.81 0.64
C ARG A 151 -22.67 -11.56 -0.66
N GLN A 152 -22.50 -10.87 -1.79
CA GLN A 152 -22.81 -11.34 -3.13
C GLN A 152 -21.52 -11.54 -3.92
N ALA A 153 -21.20 -12.81 -4.24
CA ALA A 153 -20.01 -13.16 -5.01
C ALA A 153 -20.07 -12.64 -6.46
N LEU A 154 -21.24 -12.58 -7.11
CA LEU A 154 -21.37 -12.07 -8.47
C LEU A 154 -20.91 -10.60 -8.58
N GLY A 155 -21.42 -9.74 -7.70
CA GLY A 155 -21.02 -8.32 -7.68
C GLY A 155 -19.53 -8.17 -7.42
N TYR A 156 -18.98 -8.97 -6.50
CA TYR A 156 -17.55 -8.95 -6.21
C TYR A 156 -16.71 -9.45 -7.40
N ALA A 157 -17.11 -10.53 -8.07
CA ALA A 157 -16.43 -11.09 -9.24
C ALA A 157 -16.44 -10.11 -10.41
N VAL A 158 -17.58 -9.53 -10.76
CA VAL A 158 -17.66 -8.57 -11.87
C VAL A 158 -16.89 -7.29 -11.54
N PHE A 159 -16.99 -6.81 -10.32
CA PHE A 159 -16.47 -5.50 -9.96
C PHE A 159 -15.00 -5.52 -9.53
N ARG A 160 -14.62 -6.37 -8.58
CA ARG A 160 -13.27 -6.41 -8.00
C ARG A 160 -12.29 -7.27 -8.81
N TRP A 161 -12.79 -8.29 -9.51
CA TRP A 161 -11.96 -9.09 -10.42
C TRP A 161 -12.13 -8.64 -11.88
N GLY A 162 -13.38 -8.46 -12.33
CA GLY A 162 -13.68 -8.15 -13.71
C GLY A 162 -13.13 -6.79 -14.16
N VAL A 163 -13.25 -5.72 -13.37
CA VAL A 163 -12.76 -4.40 -13.79
C VAL A 163 -11.25 -4.36 -14.07
N PRO A 164 -10.34 -4.84 -13.19
CA PRO A 164 -8.91 -4.87 -13.52
C PRO A 164 -8.59 -5.81 -14.70
N LEU A 165 -9.32 -6.91 -14.87
CA LEU A 165 -9.14 -7.80 -16.02
C LEU A 165 -9.65 -7.19 -17.33
N ALA A 166 -10.74 -6.43 -17.29
CA ALA A 166 -11.27 -5.70 -18.44
C ALA A 166 -10.31 -4.60 -18.90
N LEU A 167 -9.68 -3.88 -17.95
CA LEU A 167 -8.61 -2.92 -18.27
C LEU A 167 -7.50 -3.59 -19.09
N ILE A 168 -6.99 -4.72 -18.61
CA ILE A 168 -5.90 -5.45 -19.29
C ILE A 168 -6.36 -5.90 -20.68
N HIS A 169 -7.59 -6.41 -20.80
CA HIS A 169 -8.16 -6.82 -22.08
C HIS A 169 -8.23 -5.65 -23.09
N LEU A 170 -8.72 -4.49 -22.65
CA LEU A 170 -8.82 -3.29 -23.47
C LEU A 170 -7.43 -2.82 -23.93
N LEU A 171 -6.46 -2.77 -23.02
CA LEU A 171 -5.08 -2.38 -23.37
C LEU A 171 -4.47 -3.31 -24.40
N HIS A 172 -4.74 -4.62 -24.33
CA HIS A 172 -4.26 -5.56 -25.32
C HIS A 172 -4.89 -5.33 -26.70
N GLN A 173 -6.21 -5.05 -26.75
CA GLN A 173 -6.89 -4.69 -28.00
C GLN A 173 -6.36 -3.38 -28.60
N ASP A 174 -6.08 -2.38 -27.77
CA ASP A 174 -5.62 -1.06 -28.21
C ASP A 174 -4.13 -1.02 -28.59
N ARG A 175 -3.31 -1.91 -28.03
CA ARG A 175 -1.85 -1.93 -28.22
C ARG A 175 -1.34 -3.06 -29.12
N GLY A 176 -2.24 -3.84 -29.71
CA GLY A 176 -1.91 -4.87 -30.71
C GLY A 176 -0.87 -5.87 -30.20
N ASP A 177 0.26 -5.95 -30.92
CA ASP A 177 1.34 -6.94 -30.70
C ASP A 177 2.25 -6.65 -29.49
N SER A 178 1.94 -5.65 -28.65
CA SER A 178 2.74 -5.42 -27.43
C SER A 178 2.68 -6.62 -26.50
N THR A 179 3.85 -7.09 -26.08
CA THR A 179 4.03 -8.15 -25.07
C THR A 179 3.98 -7.60 -23.63
N THR A 180 3.91 -6.27 -23.48
CA THR A 180 3.87 -5.55 -22.19
C THR A 180 2.83 -4.42 -22.15
N PRO A 181 1.57 -4.65 -22.58
CA PRO A 181 0.62 -3.55 -22.81
C PRO A 181 0.24 -2.79 -21.55
N LEU A 182 0.18 -3.44 -20.37
CA LEU A 182 -0.04 -2.74 -19.11
C LEU A 182 1.15 -1.86 -18.77
N LEU A 183 2.36 -2.40 -18.75
CA LEU A 183 3.56 -1.62 -18.43
C LEU A 183 3.78 -0.45 -19.39
N ASP A 184 3.59 -0.66 -20.69
CA ASP A 184 3.68 0.39 -21.71
C ASP A 184 2.66 1.51 -21.47
N HIS A 185 1.49 1.20 -20.91
CA HIS A 185 0.49 2.18 -20.56
C HIS A 185 0.88 2.95 -19.29
N LEU A 186 1.28 2.24 -18.24
CA LEU A 186 1.65 2.84 -16.96
C LEU A 186 2.85 3.78 -17.10
N GLU A 187 3.85 3.39 -17.89
CA GLU A 187 5.08 4.16 -18.07
C GLU A 187 4.89 5.45 -18.91
N THR A 188 3.72 5.65 -19.53
CA THR A 188 3.39 6.93 -20.21
C THR A 188 3.21 8.09 -19.22
N TYR A 189 2.95 7.80 -17.94
CA TYR A 189 2.76 8.85 -16.94
C TYR A 189 4.10 9.44 -16.45
N PRO A 190 4.14 10.72 -16.03
CA PRO A 190 5.40 11.38 -15.66
C PRO A 190 6.10 10.82 -14.41
N SER A 191 5.34 10.21 -13.50
CA SER A 191 5.84 9.63 -12.26
C SER A 191 4.93 8.51 -11.76
N THR A 192 5.42 7.72 -10.81
CA THR A 192 4.60 6.73 -10.11
C THR A 192 3.41 7.38 -9.39
N GLU A 193 3.59 8.53 -8.73
CA GLU A 193 2.46 9.28 -8.13
C GLU A 193 1.39 9.68 -9.14
N LYS A 194 1.77 10.11 -10.34
CA LYS A 194 0.79 10.44 -11.39
C LYS A 194 0.13 9.19 -11.95
N MET A 195 0.88 8.09 -12.06
CA MET A 195 0.32 6.80 -12.45
C MET A 195 -0.71 6.29 -11.43
N THR A 196 -0.44 6.37 -10.13
CA THR A 196 -1.35 5.87 -9.08
C THR A 196 -2.66 6.67 -9.03
N GLN A 197 -2.61 7.96 -9.36
CA GLN A 197 -3.82 8.77 -9.55
C GLN A 197 -4.59 8.33 -10.81
N LYS A 198 -3.88 8.12 -11.93
CA LYS A 198 -4.50 7.81 -13.21
C LYS A 198 -5.05 6.39 -13.33
N ILE A 199 -4.42 5.39 -12.70
CA ILE A 199 -4.96 4.04 -12.68
C ILE A 199 -6.34 3.96 -12.00
N LYS A 200 -6.65 4.94 -11.16
CA LYS A 200 -7.98 5.11 -10.57
C LYS A 200 -8.88 5.99 -11.46
N ASP A 201 -8.41 7.16 -11.87
CA ASP A 201 -9.26 8.24 -12.37
C ASP A 201 -9.19 8.45 -13.90
N ASP A 202 -8.45 7.64 -14.65
CA ASP A 202 -8.41 7.74 -16.11
C ASP A 202 -9.82 7.49 -16.71
N PRO A 203 -10.33 8.36 -17.61
CA PRO A 203 -11.69 8.24 -18.12
C PRO A 203 -11.99 6.92 -18.86
N ARG A 204 -10.97 6.31 -19.48
CA ARG A 204 -11.12 5.08 -20.28
C ARG A 204 -10.57 3.87 -19.55
N TYR A 205 -9.41 4.02 -18.90
CA TYR A 205 -8.66 2.91 -18.30
C TYR A 205 -8.70 2.90 -16.77
N GLY A 206 -9.35 3.90 -16.16
CA GLY A 206 -9.42 4.02 -14.71
C GLY A 206 -10.27 2.92 -14.10
N LEU A 207 -9.77 2.32 -13.01
CA LEU A 207 -10.49 1.31 -12.24
C LEU A 207 -11.62 1.92 -11.38
N GLY A 208 -11.65 3.25 -11.24
CA GLY A 208 -12.69 3.97 -10.52
C GLY A 208 -12.90 3.44 -9.11
N LYS A 209 -14.15 3.08 -8.79
CA LYS A 209 -14.52 2.54 -7.47
C LYS A 209 -13.95 1.13 -7.20
N ALA A 210 -13.44 0.43 -8.20
CA ALA A 210 -12.84 -0.89 -7.99
C ALA A 210 -11.51 -0.80 -7.25
N ILE A 211 -10.83 0.35 -7.28
CA ILE A 211 -9.61 0.60 -6.51
C ILE A 211 -9.73 1.87 -5.65
N GLY A 212 -9.34 1.77 -4.38
CA GLY A 212 -9.14 2.95 -3.53
C GLY A 212 -7.80 3.63 -3.81
N ASP A 213 -7.62 4.88 -3.36
CA ASP A 213 -6.32 5.57 -3.45
C ASP A 213 -5.22 4.73 -2.80
N LYS A 214 -5.53 4.13 -1.64
CA LYS A 214 -4.62 3.21 -0.95
C LYS A 214 -4.17 2.05 -1.84
N GLY A 215 -5.11 1.37 -2.51
CA GLY A 215 -4.80 0.25 -3.39
C GLY A 215 -3.95 0.69 -4.59
N ALA A 216 -4.24 1.87 -5.15
CA ALA A 216 -3.47 2.44 -6.25
C ALA A 216 -1.99 2.69 -5.85
N HIS A 217 -1.75 3.24 -4.65
CA HIS A 217 -0.39 3.46 -4.14
C HIS A 217 0.29 2.16 -3.72
N LEU A 218 -0.45 1.18 -3.20
CA LEU A 218 0.07 -0.17 -2.94
C LEU A 218 0.58 -0.83 -4.23
N PHE A 219 -0.17 -0.70 -5.32
CA PHE A 219 0.29 -1.15 -6.64
C PHE A 219 1.56 -0.41 -7.07
N GLY A 220 1.59 0.92 -6.94
CA GLY A 220 2.79 1.72 -7.19
C GLY A 220 4.01 1.25 -6.39
N LYS A 221 3.86 1.04 -5.08
CA LYS A 221 4.90 0.48 -4.21
C LYS A 221 5.43 -0.85 -4.74
N TRP A 222 4.55 -1.78 -5.08
CA TRP A 222 4.98 -3.08 -5.59
C TRP A 222 5.74 -2.97 -6.91
N LEU A 223 5.33 -2.07 -7.81
CA LEU A 223 6.00 -1.86 -9.08
C LEU A 223 7.41 -1.27 -8.94
N VAL A 224 7.62 -0.26 -8.07
CA VAL A 224 8.90 0.48 -8.03
C VAL A 224 9.78 0.20 -6.81
N SER A 225 9.24 -0.42 -5.76
CA SER A 225 9.99 -0.68 -4.52
C SER A 225 10.13 -2.16 -4.22
N SER A 226 9.04 -2.92 -4.25
CA SER A 226 9.09 -4.34 -3.83
C SER A 226 9.61 -5.28 -4.92
N PHE A 227 9.20 -5.08 -6.18
CA PHE A 227 9.54 -6.00 -7.27
C PHE A 227 10.31 -5.34 -8.42
N SER A 228 10.46 -4.01 -8.41
CA SER A 228 11.25 -3.25 -9.41
C SER A 228 10.91 -3.62 -10.86
N LEU A 229 9.62 -3.66 -11.18
CA LEU A 229 9.12 -4.06 -12.49
C LEU A 229 9.19 -2.97 -13.53
N ILE A 230 9.31 -1.70 -13.12
CA ILE A 230 9.38 -0.57 -14.05
C ILE A 230 10.73 -0.51 -14.76
N ARG A 231 10.69 -0.24 -16.07
CA ARG A 231 11.87 -0.16 -16.95
C ARG A 231 12.53 1.22 -16.91
N ARG A 232 11.76 2.25 -16.54
CA ARG A 232 12.24 3.63 -16.41
C ARG A 232 13.23 3.76 -15.25
N GLN A 233 14.36 4.42 -15.51
CA GLN A 233 15.44 4.64 -14.54
C GLN A 233 15.40 6.02 -13.89
N GLU A 234 14.45 6.88 -14.29
CA GLU A 234 14.30 8.23 -13.75
C GLU A 234 13.86 8.20 -12.29
N GLU A 235 14.31 9.20 -11.52
CA GLU A 235 13.96 9.40 -10.10
C GLU A 235 12.45 9.44 -9.83
N SER A 236 11.66 9.84 -10.83
CA SER A 236 10.20 9.86 -10.78
C SER A 236 9.54 8.48 -10.88
N TRP A 237 10.33 7.43 -10.99
CA TRP A 237 9.91 6.03 -11.05
C TRP A 237 10.71 5.14 -10.09
N GLN A 238 11.37 5.75 -9.09
CA GLN A 238 12.15 5.04 -8.07
C GLN A 238 11.44 5.02 -6.70
N GLY A 239 12.09 4.50 -5.66
CA GLY A 239 11.49 4.26 -4.34
C GLY A 239 10.88 5.47 -3.60
N LEU A 240 11.12 6.72 -4.04
CA LEU A 240 10.55 7.94 -3.43
C LEU A 240 9.46 8.61 -4.30
N SER A 241 9.04 7.96 -5.39
CA SER A 241 8.23 8.56 -6.45
C SER A 241 6.70 8.52 -6.26
N TYR A 242 6.22 8.09 -5.10
CA TYR A 242 4.80 8.05 -4.73
C TYR A 242 4.59 8.43 -3.27
N GLU A 243 3.41 8.94 -2.94
CA GLU A 243 3.02 9.22 -1.55
C GLU A 243 2.77 7.94 -0.75
N VAL A 244 3.20 7.93 0.52
CA VAL A 244 2.92 6.81 1.41
C VAL A 244 1.41 6.78 1.72
N PRO A 245 0.71 5.66 1.45
CA PRO A 245 -0.72 5.58 1.68
C PRO A 245 -1.03 5.31 3.15
N PHE A 246 -1.22 6.36 3.95
CA PHE A 246 -1.57 6.18 5.36
C PHE A 246 -2.94 5.51 5.54
N ASP A 247 -2.91 4.25 6.00
CA ASP A 247 -4.08 3.49 6.40
C ASP A 247 -4.30 3.53 7.92
N SER A 248 -5.32 2.82 8.42
CA SER A 248 -5.64 2.79 9.85
C SER A 248 -4.52 2.24 10.74
N ASN A 249 -3.62 1.38 10.23
CA ASN A 249 -2.44 0.90 10.95
C ASN A 249 -1.36 1.97 10.98
N ALA A 250 -1.00 2.50 9.81
CA ALA A 250 -0.03 3.57 9.67
C ALA A 250 -0.40 4.81 10.49
N GLY A 251 -1.62 5.30 10.34
CA GLY A 251 -2.11 6.47 11.09
C GLY A 251 -2.09 6.27 12.59
N ARG A 252 -2.41 5.06 13.07
CA ARG A 252 -2.38 4.74 14.50
C ARG A 252 -0.96 4.78 15.05
N VAL A 253 0.01 4.22 14.32
CA VAL A 253 1.44 4.27 14.69
C VAL A 253 1.91 5.72 14.71
N LEU A 254 1.68 6.48 13.64
CA LEU A 254 2.12 7.89 13.53
C LEU A 254 1.44 8.81 14.57
N TRP A 255 0.20 8.54 14.95
CA TRP A 255 -0.48 9.29 16.01
C TRP A 255 0.11 8.98 17.39
N ARG A 256 0.24 7.69 17.72
CA ARG A 256 0.70 7.24 19.04
C ARG A 256 2.16 7.53 19.30
N THR A 257 3.00 7.61 18.26
CA THR A 257 4.39 8.05 18.42
C THR A 257 4.52 9.55 18.66
N GLY A 258 3.45 10.33 18.48
CA GLY A 258 3.49 11.79 18.53
C GLY A 258 3.94 12.43 17.20
N TYR A 259 4.25 11.64 16.18
CA TYR A 259 4.72 12.15 14.88
C TYR A 259 3.72 13.15 14.27
N LEU A 260 2.44 12.80 14.20
CA LEU A 260 1.42 13.69 13.66
C LEU A 260 1.23 14.96 14.51
N LEU A 261 1.43 14.86 15.82
CA LEU A 261 1.29 15.97 16.76
C LEU A 261 2.48 16.94 16.72
N LYS A 262 3.60 16.56 16.10
CA LYS A 262 4.70 17.49 15.79
C LYS A 262 4.27 18.56 14.80
N TRP A 263 3.40 18.19 13.85
CA TRP A 263 3.06 19.03 12.70
C TRP A 263 1.79 19.86 12.88
N ALA A 264 0.80 19.31 13.58
CA ALA A 264 -0.45 20.00 13.85
C ALA A 264 -1.04 19.58 15.20
N THR A 265 -1.89 20.43 15.78
CA THR A 265 -2.57 20.13 17.04
C THR A 265 -3.80 19.27 16.81
N GLU A 266 -4.33 18.68 17.88
CA GLU A 266 -5.60 17.96 17.83
C GLU A 266 -6.76 18.84 17.37
N ASP A 267 -6.71 20.14 17.68
CA ASP A 267 -7.70 21.11 17.27
C ASP A 267 -7.66 21.32 15.75
N ASP A 268 -6.47 21.47 15.18
CA ASP A 268 -6.27 21.57 13.73
C ASP A 268 -6.80 20.33 13.01
N TYR A 269 -6.55 19.13 13.56
CA TYR A 269 -7.06 17.87 13.01
C TYR A 269 -8.58 17.73 13.13
N THR A 270 -9.20 18.39 14.10
CA THR A 270 -10.65 18.41 14.30
C THR A 270 -11.32 19.40 13.33
N HIS A 271 -10.72 20.57 13.14
CA HIS A 271 -11.28 21.68 12.36
C HIS A 271 -10.82 21.72 10.89
N HIS A 272 -9.99 20.78 10.46
CA HIS A 272 -9.66 20.62 9.04
C HIS A 272 -10.93 20.41 8.19
N LYS A 273 -10.95 20.95 6.97
CA LYS A 273 -12.10 20.88 6.03
C LYS A 273 -12.71 19.48 5.95
N THR A 274 -11.84 18.48 5.95
CA THR A 274 -12.23 17.08 6.16
C THR A 274 -11.58 16.62 7.47
N PRO A 275 -12.35 16.43 8.57
CA PRO A 275 -11.78 16.16 9.89
C PRO A 275 -10.96 14.86 9.90
N VAL A 276 -9.70 14.98 10.29
CA VAL A 276 -8.80 13.83 10.53
C VAL A 276 -9.14 13.21 11.88
N LEU A 277 -9.42 14.05 12.89
CA LEU A 277 -9.85 13.63 14.21
C LEU A 277 -11.36 13.84 14.38
N GLN A 278 -12.09 12.77 14.67
CA GLN A 278 -13.55 12.78 14.84
C GLN A 278 -13.90 12.39 16.28
N LYS A 279 -14.15 13.40 17.11
CA LYS A 279 -14.39 13.23 18.55
C LYS A 279 -15.64 12.36 18.81
N GLY A 280 -15.50 11.38 19.71
CA GLY A 280 -16.59 10.47 20.11
C GLY A 280 -17.11 9.50 19.05
N ARG A 281 -16.55 9.49 17.83
CA ARG A 281 -16.99 8.63 16.72
C ARG A 281 -16.31 7.26 16.69
N GLY A 282 -15.35 7.02 17.57
CA GLY A 282 -14.60 5.78 17.68
C GLY A 282 -15.31 4.73 18.53
N LYS A 283 -14.85 3.47 18.42
CA LYS A 283 -15.38 2.35 19.19
C LYS A 283 -15.34 2.65 20.70
N GLY A 284 -16.48 2.51 21.37
CA GLY A 284 -16.61 2.78 22.81
C GLY A 284 -16.65 4.27 23.16
N GLY A 285 -17.08 5.14 22.24
CA GLY A 285 -17.16 6.59 22.47
C GLY A 285 -15.79 7.29 22.47
N LYS A 286 -14.73 6.58 22.05
CA LYS A 286 -13.39 7.13 21.88
C LYS A 286 -13.29 8.03 20.65
N ASN A 287 -12.18 8.72 20.47
CA ASN A 287 -11.95 9.53 19.28
C ASN A 287 -11.59 8.64 18.08
N TYR A 288 -12.18 8.91 16.92
CA TYR A 288 -11.87 8.19 15.69
C TYR A 288 -10.86 8.98 14.85
N LEU A 289 -9.75 8.33 14.49
CA LEU A 289 -8.69 8.90 13.64
C LEU A 289 -8.88 8.41 12.20
N ARG A 290 -9.46 9.27 11.37
CA ARG A 290 -9.60 9.05 9.93
C ARG A 290 -8.37 9.59 9.20
N VAL A 291 -7.23 8.92 9.38
CA VAL A 291 -5.91 9.42 8.90
C VAL A 291 -5.87 9.73 7.40
N THR A 292 -6.66 9.03 6.58
CA THR A 292 -6.75 9.28 5.13
C THR A 292 -7.10 10.74 4.78
N ASN A 293 -7.72 11.47 5.71
CA ASN A 293 -8.11 12.86 5.53
C ASN A 293 -6.95 13.86 5.70
N ILE A 294 -5.74 13.39 6.04
CA ILE A 294 -4.56 14.25 6.18
C ILE A 294 -3.99 14.71 4.84
N ARG A 295 -4.38 14.07 3.74
CA ARG A 295 -3.93 14.43 2.39
C ARG A 295 -4.25 15.89 2.09
N GLY A 296 -3.24 16.63 1.62
CA GLY A 296 -3.36 18.07 1.37
C GLY A 296 -3.36 18.97 2.61
N MET A 297 -3.26 18.42 3.83
CA MET A 297 -3.21 19.20 5.07
C MET A 297 -1.81 19.78 5.28
N SER A 298 -1.75 21.07 5.63
CA SER A 298 -0.49 21.70 6.05
C SER A 298 -0.24 21.57 7.54
N PRO A 299 1.04 21.62 7.96
CA PRO A 299 1.37 21.93 9.34
C PRO A 299 0.74 23.27 9.74
N SER A 300 0.03 23.29 10.87
CA SER A 300 -0.50 24.51 11.48
C SER A 300 0.55 25.22 12.34
N ARG A 301 1.48 24.43 12.89
CA ARG A 301 2.66 24.96 13.56
C ARG A 301 3.57 25.51 12.48
N ARG A 302 3.89 26.82 12.53
CA ARG A 302 4.93 27.41 11.70
C ARG A 302 6.23 26.68 12.00
N LEU A 303 6.58 25.76 11.13
CA LEU A 303 7.87 25.09 11.22
C LEU A 303 8.89 26.04 10.61
N ASN A 304 9.86 26.45 11.41
CA ASN A 304 11.19 26.70 10.86
C ASN A 304 11.78 25.32 10.58
N LEU A 305 11.31 24.64 9.52
CA LEU A 305 12.01 23.47 9.02
C LEU A 305 13.43 23.93 8.66
N PRO A 306 14.46 23.14 8.98
CA PRO A 306 15.81 23.42 8.50
C PRO A 306 15.79 23.59 6.98
N SER A 307 16.59 24.52 6.45
CA SER A 307 16.66 24.80 5.01
C SER A 307 16.90 23.54 4.18
N GLU A 308 17.76 22.65 4.68
CA GLU A 308 18.08 21.35 4.08
C GLU A 308 16.82 20.46 3.93
N ILE A 309 15.91 20.45 4.90
CA ILE A 309 14.63 19.72 4.80
C ILE A 309 13.70 20.37 3.77
N CYS A 310 13.64 21.71 3.74
CA CYS A 310 12.83 22.44 2.77
C CYS A 310 13.30 22.19 1.32
N GLU A 311 14.61 22.20 1.10
CA GLU A 311 15.22 21.90 -0.19
C GLU A 311 14.92 20.46 -0.63
N ALA A 312 15.13 19.49 0.25
CA ALA A 312 14.79 18.10 0.00
C ALA A 312 13.28 17.91 -0.27
N TYR A 313 12.41 18.60 0.45
CA TYR A 313 10.96 18.57 0.22
C TYR A 313 10.59 19.12 -1.17
N ASN A 314 11.22 20.21 -1.59
CA ASN A 314 11.02 20.79 -2.92
C ASN A 314 11.46 19.81 -4.02
N GLU A 315 12.61 19.17 -3.85
CA GLU A 315 13.13 18.15 -4.77
C GLU A 315 12.20 16.93 -4.87
N ILE A 316 11.68 16.43 -3.74
CA ILE A 316 10.66 15.38 -3.72
C ILE A 316 9.44 15.79 -4.57
N CYS A 317 8.91 16.99 -4.38
CA CYS A 317 7.70 17.43 -5.06
C CYS A 317 7.90 17.63 -6.57
N ILE A 318 9.06 18.13 -6.98
CA ILE A 318 9.36 18.49 -8.38
C ILE A 318 9.89 17.30 -9.17
N THR A 319 10.86 16.59 -8.61
CA THR A 319 11.64 15.59 -9.34
C THR A 319 11.07 14.19 -9.18
N HIS A 320 10.77 13.78 -7.94
CA HIS A 320 10.30 12.42 -7.66
C HIS A 320 8.80 12.26 -7.88
N LEU A 321 7.97 13.03 -7.16
CA LEU A 321 6.52 12.90 -7.25
C LEU A 321 5.96 13.56 -8.52
N LYS A 322 6.67 14.54 -9.10
CA LYS A 322 6.20 15.38 -10.22
C LYS A 322 4.82 15.99 -9.94
N THR A 323 4.56 16.37 -8.67
CA THR A 323 3.31 17.02 -8.27
C THR A 323 3.35 18.51 -8.55
N HIS A 324 4.55 19.10 -8.65
CA HIS A 324 4.78 20.51 -8.89
C HIS A 324 5.84 20.73 -9.98
N THR A 325 5.75 21.84 -10.70
CA THR A 325 6.77 22.28 -11.67
C THR A 325 7.76 23.28 -11.08
N LYS A 326 7.44 23.86 -9.92
CA LYS A 326 8.23 24.83 -9.17
C LYS A 326 8.16 24.50 -7.68
N ALA A 327 8.98 25.17 -6.87
CA ALA A 327 8.94 25.00 -5.42
C ALA A 327 7.51 25.18 -4.88
N PRO A 328 6.95 24.20 -4.14
CA PRO A 328 5.62 24.30 -3.58
C PRO A 328 5.51 25.46 -2.60
N GLN A 329 4.42 26.23 -2.71
CA GLN A 329 4.10 27.30 -1.76
C GLN A 329 3.63 26.77 -0.40
N LYS A 330 3.25 25.49 -0.35
CA LYS A 330 2.61 24.84 0.79
C LYS A 330 3.28 23.48 1.04
N ILE A 331 3.67 23.24 2.30
CA ILE A 331 4.13 21.93 2.75
C ILE A 331 2.93 21.09 3.18
N GLU A 332 2.88 19.84 2.75
CA GLU A 332 1.88 18.86 3.12
C GLU A 332 2.48 17.83 4.08
N ILE A 333 1.80 17.56 5.18
CA ILE A 333 2.29 16.67 6.25
C ILE A 333 2.65 15.27 5.69
N GLN A 334 1.84 14.77 4.75
CA GLN A 334 2.00 13.45 4.13
C GLN A 334 3.27 13.26 3.30
N ARG A 335 4.00 14.34 2.97
CA ARG A 335 5.23 14.28 2.16
C ARG A 335 6.49 14.59 2.97
N ILE A 336 6.36 14.96 4.25
CA ILE A 336 7.51 15.40 5.05
C ILE A 336 8.53 14.27 5.23
N GLN A 337 8.08 13.04 5.46
CA GLN A 337 8.96 11.88 5.63
C GLN A 337 9.84 11.62 4.40
N HIS A 338 9.36 11.90 3.18
CA HIS A 338 10.15 11.73 1.96
C HIS A 338 11.39 12.60 1.96
N ALA A 339 11.32 13.82 2.49
CA ALA A 339 12.48 14.71 2.58
C ALA A 339 13.57 14.11 3.49
N TYR A 340 13.19 13.52 4.62
CA TYR A 340 14.13 12.84 5.51
C TYR A 340 14.73 11.58 4.87
N LEU A 341 13.91 10.80 4.15
CA LEU A 341 14.39 9.61 3.42
C LEU A 341 15.37 10.00 2.30
N LEU A 342 15.08 11.08 1.56
CA LEU A 342 15.96 11.58 0.50
C LEU A 342 17.32 12.00 1.04
N LEU A 343 17.35 12.78 2.13
CA LEU A 343 18.60 13.20 2.76
C LEU A 343 19.41 12.00 3.26
N HIS A 344 18.75 11.04 3.89
CA HIS A 344 19.41 9.79 4.28
C HIS A 344 20.03 9.06 3.09
N ASN A 345 19.32 8.97 1.96
CA ASN A 345 19.82 8.30 0.76
C ASN A 345 21.01 9.03 0.12
N LYS A 346 21.02 10.37 0.17
CA LYS A 346 22.18 11.17 -0.28
C LYS A 346 23.41 10.92 0.59
N GLU A 347 23.22 10.75 1.89
CA GLU A 347 24.30 10.42 2.84
C GLU A 347 24.71 8.93 2.78
N ASN A 348 23.80 8.03 2.39
CA ASN A 348 23.98 6.57 2.46
C ASN A 348 23.57 5.87 1.14
N PRO A 349 24.20 6.19 0.00
CA PRO A 349 23.78 5.68 -1.31
C PRO A 349 23.89 4.16 -1.46
N ALA A 350 24.72 3.50 -0.65
CA ALA A 350 24.88 2.05 -0.65
C ALA A 350 23.72 1.29 0.03
N SER A 351 22.90 1.97 0.84
CA SER A 351 21.74 1.37 1.49
C SER A 351 20.57 2.35 1.49
N PRO A 352 19.99 2.64 0.31
CA PRO A 352 18.87 3.56 0.23
C PRO A 352 17.65 2.96 0.94
N LEU A 353 16.81 3.87 1.42
CA LEU A 353 15.48 3.62 1.95
C LEU A 353 14.44 4.24 1.02
N SER A 354 13.34 3.54 0.84
CA SER A 354 12.22 3.94 -0.02
C SER A 354 11.02 4.39 0.82
N ALA A 355 10.05 5.03 0.18
CA ALA A 355 8.73 5.26 0.74
C ALA A 355 8.04 3.93 1.09
N GLY A 356 8.37 2.86 0.36
CA GLY A 356 7.85 1.51 0.59
C GLY A 356 8.38 0.90 1.88
N ASP A 357 9.66 1.08 2.16
CA ASP A 357 10.27 0.64 3.42
C ASP A 357 9.62 1.34 4.63
N PHE A 358 9.33 2.65 4.50
CA PHE A 358 8.61 3.37 5.55
C PHE A 358 7.17 2.86 5.72
N ASP A 359 6.45 2.64 4.62
CA ASP A 359 5.08 2.06 4.64
C ASP A 359 5.06 0.67 5.29
N ASP A 360 5.96 -0.22 4.87
CA ASP A 360 6.05 -1.60 5.38
C ASP A 360 6.40 -1.62 6.86
N GLY A 361 7.25 -0.71 7.32
CA GLY A 361 7.56 -0.55 8.74
C GLY A 361 6.34 -0.12 9.56
N LEU A 362 5.57 0.84 9.06
CA LEU A 362 4.31 1.27 9.68
C LEU A 362 3.29 0.13 9.75
N ILE A 363 3.16 -0.63 8.66
CA ILE A 363 2.27 -1.79 8.59
C ILE A 363 2.71 -2.85 9.58
N PHE A 364 3.99 -3.26 9.57
CA PHE A 364 4.54 -4.27 10.47
C PHE A 364 4.32 -3.90 11.94
N ILE A 365 4.68 -2.66 12.32
CA ILE A 365 4.49 -2.17 13.69
C ILE A 365 2.99 -2.15 14.05
N GLY A 366 2.14 -1.67 13.15
CA GLY A 366 0.71 -1.56 13.35
C GLY A 366 0.00 -2.90 13.53
N THR A 367 0.46 -3.94 12.84
CA THR A 367 -0.15 -5.28 12.86
C THR A 367 0.40 -6.20 13.93
N HIS A 368 1.65 -6.01 14.38
CA HIS A 368 2.28 -6.91 15.35
C HIS A 368 2.37 -6.35 16.77
N TYR A 369 2.39 -5.02 16.94
CA TYR A 369 2.63 -4.42 18.26
C TYR A 369 1.57 -3.38 18.62
N CYS A 370 1.34 -2.43 17.72
CA CYS A 370 0.50 -1.26 17.99
C CYS A 370 -0.96 -1.56 17.64
N PHE A 371 -1.62 -2.47 18.37
CA PHE A 371 -3.01 -2.89 18.10
C PHE A 371 -4.06 -1.77 18.35
N ASN A 372 -5.22 -1.85 17.66
CA ASN A 372 -6.33 -0.88 17.75
C ASN A 372 -7.19 -1.03 19.02
N HIS A 373 -6.54 -1.14 20.18
CA HIS A 373 -7.16 -1.17 21.50
C HIS A 373 -6.24 -0.53 22.54
N ASP A 374 -6.68 -0.58 23.79
CA ASP A 374 -6.06 0.02 24.98
C ASP A 374 -4.77 -0.66 25.46
N LYS A 375 -4.56 -1.94 25.09
CA LYS A 375 -3.41 -2.75 25.54
C LYS A 375 -2.49 -3.22 24.40
N PRO A 376 -1.88 -2.34 23.58
CA PRO A 376 -0.88 -2.75 22.60
C PRO A 376 0.36 -3.39 23.26
N GLN A 377 1.17 -4.13 22.50
CA GLN A 377 2.43 -4.72 22.96
C GLN A 377 3.57 -3.67 22.98
N CYS A 378 3.38 -2.59 23.74
CA CYS A 378 4.33 -1.48 23.79
C CYS A 378 5.74 -1.86 24.26
N PRO A 379 5.94 -2.68 25.31
CA PRO A 379 7.28 -3.03 25.79
C PRO A 379 8.13 -3.78 24.74
N GLU A 380 7.48 -4.56 23.87
CA GLU A 380 8.12 -5.36 22.82
C GLU A 380 8.25 -4.60 21.49
N CYS A 381 7.61 -3.43 21.38
CA CYS A 381 7.59 -2.66 20.15
C CYS A 381 9.00 -2.09 19.84
N PRO A 382 9.53 -2.29 18.62
CA PRO A 382 10.90 -1.88 18.29
C PRO A 382 11.13 -0.36 18.32
N ILE A 383 10.06 0.43 18.25
CA ILE A 383 10.11 1.90 18.33
C ILE A 383 9.59 2.45 19.66
N SER A 384 9.49 1.62 20.71
CA SER A 384 8.94 2.00 22.02
C SER A 384 9.66 3.18 22.67
N ASN A 385 10.97 3.31 22.47
CA ASN A 385 11.79 4.43 22.96
C ASN A 385 11.46 5.77 22.27
N HIS A 386 10.81 5.74 21.11
CA HIS A 386 10.40 6.93 20.36
C HIS A 386 8.89 7.20 20.47
N CYS A 387 8.15 6.38 21.22
CA CYS A 387 6.70 6.45 21.28
C CYS A 387 6.21 7.39 22.38
N GLU A 388 5.79 8.61 22.03
CA GLU A 388 5.23 9.57 23.00
C GLU A 388 4.06 8.97 23.80
N GLY A 389 3.20 8.21 23.13
CA GLY A 389 2.05 7.57 23.73
C GLY A 389 2.41 6.57 24.84
N TYR A 390 3.53 5.86 24.70
CA TYR A 390 3.99 4.90 25.71
C TYR A 390 4.83 5.57 26.81
N GLN A 391 5.63 6.56 26.45
CA GLN A 391 6.62 7.16 27.35
C GLN A 391 6.04 8.30 28.21
N LYS A 392 5.08 9.06 27.68
CA LYS A 392 4.68 10.36 28.27
C LYS A 392 3.16 10.60 28.27
N ARG A 393 2.45 10.23 27.21
CA ARG A 393 1.04 10.58 26.97
C ARG A 393 0.17 9.36 26.67
N GLN A 394 -0.15 8.60 27.70
CA GLN A 394 -0.93 7.36 27.58
C GLN A 394 -2.32 7.57 26.93
N ASP A 395 -2.87 8.78 26.99
CA ASP A 395 -4.11 9.17 26.32
C ASP A 395 -4.06 8.94 24.81
N LEU A 396 -2.89 9.08 24.16
CA LEU A 396 -2.72 8.80 22.73
C LEU A 396 -3.01 7.33 22.38
N ILE A 397 -2.87 6.42 23.35
CA ILE A 397 -3.19 5.00 23.22
C ILE A 397 -4.63 4.72 23.63
N THR A 398 -5.07 5.24 24.77
CA THR A 398 -6.35 4.84 25.39
C THR A 398 -7.55 5.54 24.76
N GLU A 399 -7.40 6.78 24.27
CA GLU A 399 -8.50 7.64 23.84
C GLU A 399 -8.76 7.68 22.32
N TYR A 400 -7.89 7.07 21.50
CA TYR A 400 -8.00 7.13 20.04
C TYR A 400 -8.11 5.74 19.41
N ARG A 401 -8.97 5.60 18.39
CA ARG A 401 -9.17 4.39 17.59
C ARG A 401 -9.09 4.75 16.10
N THR A 402 -8.62 3.81 15.29
CA THR A 402 -8.63 3.92 13.82
C THR A 402 -9.63 2.99 13.16
#